data_AF-A0A829YCW8-F1
#
_entry.id   AF-A0A829YCW8-F1
#
_cell.length_a   1.000
_cell.length_b   1.000
_cell.length_c   1.000
_cell.angle_alpha   90.00
_cell.angle_beta   90.00
_cell.angle_gamma   90.00
#
_symmetry.space_group_name_H-M   'P 1'
#
loop_
_entity.id
_entity.type
_entity.pdbx_description
1 polymer ?
#
loop_
_entity_poly.entity_id
_entity_poly.type
_entity_poly.pdbx_seq_one_letter_code
_entity_poly.pdbx_strand_id
1 'polypeptide(L)'
;MSCEHIGQAKPLPPKTEGCEECLKSGSRWVHLRLCLTCGHVGCCDSSPNRHATKHFHQTQHPIVASFEPDERWAWCFVDEDAVDLPREALKYLR
;
A
#
# COMPACT_ATOMS: atom_id res chain seq x y z
N MET A 1 -5.26 -10.29 14.31
CA MET A 1 -6.68 -9.84 14.36
C MET A 1 -7.28 -10.16 13.00
N SER A 2 -8.45 -10.79 12.95
CA SER A 2 -9.08 -11.17 11.69
C SER A 2 -9.76 -9.96 11.06
N CYS A 3 -9.18 -9.42 9.99
CA CYS A 3 -9.75 -8.37 9.16
C CYS A 3 -10.59 -9.01 8.04
N GLU A 4 -11.87 -8.66 7.93
CA GLU A 4 -12.74 -9.20 6.86
C GLU A 4 -12.33 -8.70 5.47
N HIS A 5 -11.68 -7.54 5.40
CA HIS A 5 -11.22 -6.94 4.16
C HIS A 5 -10.00 -7.65 3.55
N ILE A 6 -9.28 -8.47 4.32
CA ILE A 6 -8.09 -9.17 3.82
C ILE A 6 -8.41 -10.12 2.66
N GLY A 7 -9.62 -10.70 2.64
CA GLY A 7 -10.09 -11.55 1.54
C GLY A 7 -10.25 -10.81 0.21
N GLN A 8 -10.30 -9.47 0.22
CA GLN A 8 -10.34 -8.64 -0.98
C GLN A 8 -8.94 -8.37 -1.55
N ALA A 9 -7.89 -8.64 -0.78
CA ALA A 9 -6.52 -8.52 -1.26
C ALA A 9 -6.24 -9.62 -2.30
N LYS A 10 -5.90 -9.20 -3.51
CA LYS A 10 -5.39 -10.05 -4.59
C LYS A 10 -4.06 -9.46 -5.01
N PRO A 11 -2.97 -9.79 -4.28
CA PRO A 11 -1.69 -9.13 -4.48
C PRO A 11 -1.25 -9.16 -5.95
N LEU A 12 -0.97 -7.99 -6.49
CA LEU A 12 -0.49 -7.78 -7.85
C LEU A 12 0.92 -7.17 -7.79
N PRO A 13 1.74 -7.36 -8.84
CA PRO A 13 3.05 -6.72 -8.91
C PRO A 13 2.93 -5.19 -8.82
N PRO A 14 3.93 -4.50 -8.22
CA PRO A 14 3.94 -3.06 -8.15
C PRO A 14 3.97 -2.46 -9.57
N LYS A 15 3.11 -1.48 -9.84
CA LYS A 15 3.07 -0.78 -11.13
C LYS A 15 4.28 0.12 -11.36
N THR A 16 4.88 0.58 -10.27
CA THR A 16 6.00 1.54 -10.27
C THR A 16 6.96 1.21 -9.13
N GLU A 17 8.21 1.66 -9.27
CA GLU A 17 9.24 1.52 -8.24
C GLU A 17 9.11 2.57 -7.11
N GLY A 18 8.06 3.36 -7.11
CA GLY A 18 7.88 4.45 -6.17
C GLY A 18 6.48 4.98 -6.23
N CYS A 19 6.19 5.99 -5.42
CA CYS A 19 4.88 6.64 -5.45
C CYS A 19 4.62 7.22 -6.84
N GLU A 20 3.61 6.69 -7.54
CA GLU A 20 3.35 6.97 -8.95
C GLU A 20 3.18 8.46 -9.23
N GLU A 21 2.42 9.16 -8.39
CA GLU A 21 2.16 10.59 -8.50
C GLU A 21 3.36 11.44 -8.10
N CYS A 22 4.12 11.01 -7.09
CA CYS A 22 5.32 11.74 -6.71
C CYS A 22 6.39 11.65 -7.79
N LEU A 23 6.54 10.49 -8.43
CA LEU A 23 7.43 10.32 -9.59
C LEU A 23 7.02 11.23 -10.75
N LYS A 24 5.72 11.29 -11.08
CA LYS A 24 5.19 12.17 -12.15
C LYS A 24 5.41 13.66 -11.87
N SER A 25 5.33 14.07 -10.61
CA SER A 25 5.45 15.48 -10.19
C SER A 25 6.86 15.89 -9.76
N GLY A 26 7.81 14.95 -9.66
CA GLY A 26 9.14 15.21 -9.08
C GLY A 26 9.11 15.49 -7.56
N SER A 27 8.06 15.06 -6.86
CA SER A 27 7.92 15.25 -5.42
C SER A 27 8.68 14.18 -4.62
N ARG A 28 9.11 14.53 -3.41
CA ARG A 28 9.66 13.57 -2.44
C ARG A 28 8.58 12.82 -1.65
N TRP A 29 8.95 11.72 -1.03
CA TRP A 29 8.15 10.95 -0.07
C TRP A 29 9.02 10.44 1.08
N VAL A 30 8.37 9.90 2.12
CA VAL A 30 9.03 9.28 3.28
C VAL A 30 9.06 7.76 3.11
N HIS A 31 7.88 7.11 3.09
CA HIS A 31 7.74 5.67 2.88
C HIS A 31 6.64 5.35 1.87
N LEU A 32 6.69 4.13 1.35
CA LEU A 32 5.83 3.61 0.31
C LEU A 32 4.88 2.53 0.83
N ARG A 33 3.72 2.46 0.18
CA ARG A 33 2.66 1.49 0.42
C ARG A 33 2.24 0.89 -0.91
N LEU A 34 2.20 -0.44 -0.97
CA LEU A 34 1.70 -1.20 -2.12
C LEU A 34 0.25 -1.59 -1.88
N CYS A 35 -0.65 -1.16 -2.75
CA CYS A 35 -2.04 -1.61 -2.74
C CYS A 35 -2.13 -3.08 -3.16
N LEU A 36 -2.66 -3.93 -2.26
CA LEU A 36 -2.77 -5.36 -2.51
C LEU A 36 -3.98 -5.73 -3.38
N THR A 37 -4.75 -4.77 -3.87
CA THR A 37 -5.87 -5.02 -4.80
C THR A 37 -5.52 -4.69 -6.25
N CYS A 38 -4.73 -3.64 -6.48
CA CYS A 38 -4.47 -3.14 -7.84
C CYS A 38 -3.00 -2.88 -8.17
N GLY A 39 -2.07 -3.13 -7.25
CA GLY A 39 -0.62 -2.96 -7.47
C GLY A 39 -0.15 -1.50 -7.52
N HIS A 40 -1.01 -0.52 -7.20
CA HIS A 40 -0.61 0.88 -7.13
C HIS A 40 0.33 1.11 -5.94
N VAL A 41 1.38 1.91 -6.16
CA VAL A 41 2.34 2.30 -5.12
C VAL A 41 2.10 3.76 -4.77
N GLY A 42 1.76 4.03 -3.50
CA GLY A 42 1.50 5.36 -2.97
C GLY A 42 2.40 5.70 -1.79
N CYS A 43 2.63 6.98 -1.53
CA CYS A 43 3.36 7.43 -0.34
C CYS A 43 2.47 7.46 0.91
N CYS A 44 3.06 7.16 2.08
CA CYS A 44 2.36 7.06 3.36
C CYS A 44 1.85 8.42 3.88
N ASP A 45 1.07 8.39 4.98
CA ASP A 45 0.48 9.59 5.59
C ASP A 45 1.48 10.58 6.20
N SER A 46 2.66 10.11 6.59
CA SER A 46 3.77 10.97 7.01
C SER A 46 4.46 11.68 5.85
N SER A 47 4.16 11.29 4.60
CA SER A 47 4.64 12.00 3.41
C SER A 47 3.77 13.22 3.12
N PRO A 48 4.31 14.31 2.52
CA PRO A 48 3.54 15.53 2.27
C PRO A 48 2.25 15.30 1.47
N ASN A 49 2.26 14.35 0.53
CA ASN A 49 1.17 14.16 -0.43
C ASN A 49 0.15 13.08 -0.05
N ARG A 50 0.48 12.15 0.87
CA ARG A 50 -0.44 11.10 1.38
C ARG A 50 -1.18 10.30 0.29
N HIS A 51 -0.46 9.91 -0.77
CA HIS A 51 -1.08 9.28 -1.94
C HIS A 51 -1.70 7.91 -1.65
N ALA A 52 -1.18 7.13 -0.71
CA ALA A 52 -1.78 5.85 -0.34
C ALA A 52 -3.22 6.03 0.20
N THR A 53 -3.42 7.02 1.07
CA THR A 53 -4.73 7.33 1.67
C THR A 53 -5.68 7.97 0.68
N LYS A 54 -5.19 8.89 -0.17
CA LYS A 54 -5.98 9.44 -1.27
C LYS A 54 -6.44 8.35 -2.24
N HIS A 55 -5.56 7.42 -2.58
CA HIS A 55 -5.87 6.26 -3.41
C HIS A 55 -6.94 5.39 -2.77
N PHE A 56 -6.84 5.10 -1.46
CA PHE A 56 -7.89 4.40 -0.73
C PHE A 56 -9.25 5.13 -0.85
N HIS A 57 -9.33 6.42 -0.55
CA HIS A 57 -10.60 7.16 -0.64
C HIS A 57 -11.21 7.19 -2.05
N GLN A 58 -10.37 7.13 -3.10
CA GLN A 58 -10.84 7.13 -4.48
C GLN A 58 -11.29 5.75 -4.97
N THR A 59 -10.65 4.69 -4.51
CA THR A 59 -10.82 3.33 -5.07
C THR A 59 -11.51 2.36 -4.12
N GLN A 60 -11.57 2.70 -2.84
CA GLN A 60 -12.01 1.81 -1.76
C GLN A 60 -11.22 0.50 -1.73
N HIS A 61 -9.91 0.55 -2.01
CA HIS A 61 -8.99 -0.58 -1.79
C HIS A 61 -8.41 -0.52 -0.37
N PRO A 62 -8.93 -1.30 0.59
CA PRO A 62 -8.65 -1.06 2.01
C PRO A 62 -7.27 -1.57 2.44
N ILE A 63 -6.70 -2.56 1.74
CA ILE A 63 -5.49 -3.24 2.16
C ILE A 63 -4.26 -2.73 1.39
N VAL A 64 -3.26 -2.31 2.16
CA VAL A 64 -1.91 -2.00 1.68
C VAL A 64 -0.86 -2.80 2.44
N ALA A 65 0.27 -3.07 1.80
CA ALA A 65 1.48 -3.58 2.45
C ALA A 65 2.56 -2.51 2.47
N SER A 66 3.49 -2.59 3.43
CA SER A 66 4.71 -1.80 3.35
C SER A 66 5.50 -2.18 2.11
N PHE A 67 5.96 -1.17 1.38
CA PHE A 67 6.83 -1.35 0.22
C PHE A 67 8.24 -0.81 0.49
N GLU A 68 8.61 -0.77 1.76
CA GLU A 68 9.97 -0.45 2.20
C GLU A 68 10.82 -1.73 2.28
N PRO A 69 12.15 -1.62 2.07
CA PRO A 69 13.06 -2.75 2.28
C PRO A 69 12.91 -3.35 3.69
N ASP A 70 12.95 -4.67 3.78
CA ASP A 70 12.93 -5.46 5.03
C ASP A 70 11.66 -5.34 5.89
N GLU A 71 10.66 -4.55 5.48
CA GLU A 71 9.38 -4.46 6.17
C GLU A 71 8.37 -5.49 5.63
N ARG A 72 7.72 -6.23 6.53
CA ARG A 72 6.76 -7.30 6.18
C ARG A 72 5.49 -7.19 7.01
N TRP A 73 4.68 -6.19 6.71
CA TRP A 73 3.39 -5.97 7.36
C TRP A 73 2.35 -5.42 6.39
N ALA A 74 1.07 -5.61 6.72
CA ALA A 74 -0.07 -5.05 6.00
C ALA A 74 -0.95 -4.23 6.94
N TRP A 75 -1.70 -3.29 6.37
CA TRP A 75 -2.59 -2.38 7.06
C TRP A 75 -3.93 -2.30 6.36
N CYS A 76 -5.00 -2.24 7.14
CA CYS A 76 -6.34 -1.99 6.66
C CYS A 76 -6.74 -0.55 6.99
N PHE A 77 -7.02 0.26 5.97
CA PHE A 77 -7.49 1.63 6.18
C PHE A 77 -8.87 1.72 6.84
N VAL A 78 -9.71 0.69 6.69
CA VAL A 78 -11.07 0.67 7.28
C VAL A 78 -11.00 0.33 8.76
N ASP A 79 -10.18 -0.65 9.13
CA ASP A 79 -10.06 -1.11 10.52
C ASP A 79 -9.06 -0.27 11.33
N GLU A 80 -8.30 0.60 10.64
CA GLU A 80 -7.23 1.42 11.21
C GLU A 80 -6.23 0.61 12.04
N ASP A 81 -5.91 -0.60 11.58
CA ASP A 81 -5.03 -1.52 12.28
C ASP A 81 -4.19 -2.38 11.33
N ALA A 82 -3.13 -2.96 11.89
CA ALA A 82 -2.29 -3.95 11.23
C ALA A 82 -3.06 -5.25 11.03
N VAL A 83 -2.87 -5.86 9.86
CA VAL A 83 -3.53 -7.10 9.47
C VAL A 83 -2.51 -8.12 8.98
N ASP A 84 -2.93 -9.38 8.92
CA ASP A 84 -2.08 -10.45 8.43
C ASP A 84 -1.67 -10.19 6.98
N LEU A 85 -0.36 -10.16 6.73
CA LEU A 85 0.18 -9.98 5.39
C LEU A 85 -0.09 -11.25 4.54
N PRO A 86 -0.80 -11.15 3.41
CA PRO A 86 -1.01 -12.29 2.52
C PRO A 86 0.34 -12.82 2.01
N ARG A 87 0.57 -14.13 2.09
CA ARG A 87 1.85 -14.76 1.71
C ARG A 87 2.18 -14.53 0.23
N GLU A 88 1.16 -14.42 -0.61
CA GLU A 88 1.27 -14.14 -2.04
C GLU A 88 1.84 -12.75 -2.32
N ALA A 89 1.72 -11.82 -1.38
CA ALA A 89 2.29 -10.48 -1.50
C ALA A 89 3.81 -10.46 -1.29
N LEU A 90 4.39 -11.44 -0.58
CA LEU A 90 5.81 -11.43 -0.18
C LEU A 90 6.77 -11.30 -1.37
N LYS A 91 6.46 -11.93 -2.50
CA LYS A 91 7.26 -11.87 -3.74
C LYS A 91 7.25 -10.50 -4.43
N TYR A 92 6.36 -9.61 -4.00
CA TYR A 92 6.21 -8.26 -4.55
C TYR A 92 6.74 -7.17 -3.61
N LEU A 93 7.14 -7.52 -2.38
CA LEU A 93 7.72 -6.57 -1.44
C LEU A 93 9.24 -6.46 -1.64
N ARG A 94 9.82 -5.34 -1.18
CA ARG A 94 11.25 -5.03 -1.32
C ARG A 94 12.12 -5.70 -0.28
#